data_AF-A9VIL4-F1
#
_entry.id   AF-A9VIL4-F1
#
_cell.length_a   1.000
_cell.length_b   1.000
_cell.length_c   1.000
_cell.angle_alpha   90.00
_cell.angle_beta   90.00
_cell.angle_gamma   90.00
#
_symmetry.space_group_name_H-M   'P 1'
#
loop_
_entity.id
_entity.type
_entity.pdbx_description
1 polymer ?
#
loop_
_entity_poly.entity_id
_entity_poly.type
_entity_poly.pdbx_seq_one_letter_code
_entity_poly.pdbx_strand_id
1 'polypeptide(L)'
;MVIFASPKEGNAANISDKDFYDSYNTLLAPYASRTIQSKLGPSHQYSLTDAKVIKIDRSPKYTFNFIVVAKYRTYTNAHNPPNHVVTITYNINPSGVKVINFKQKKE
;
A
#
# COMPACT_ATOMS: atom_id res chain seq x y z
N MET A 1 45.40 -8.97 -22.81
CA MET A 1 44.03 -9.43 -23.12
C MET A 1 43.27 -9.50 -21.81
N VAL A 2 42.31 -8.60 -21.58
CA VAL A 2 41.50 -8.60 -20.35
C VAL A 2 40.27 -9.46 -20.61
N ILE A 3 40.14 -10.55 -19.86
CA ILE A 3 38.99 -11.46 -19.94
C ILE A 3 37.92 -10.89 -19.02
N PHE A 4 36.89 -10.27 -19.58
CA PHE A 4 35.69 -9.96 -18.81
C PHE A 4 34.95 -11.27 -18.56
N ALA A 5 34.89 -11.71 -17.30
CA ALA A 5 33.96 -12.76 -16.91
C ALA A 5 32.54 -12.25 -17.21
N SER A 6 31.75 -13.03 -17.93
CA SER A 6 30.33 -12.75 -18.11
C SER A 6 29.69 -12.58 -16.72
N PRO A 7 28.78 -11.61 -16.53
CA PRO A 7 28.09 -11.46 -15.26
C PRO A 7 27.41 -12.79 -14.91
N LYS A 8 27.63 -13.27 -13.69
CA LYS A 8 26.87 -14.42 -13.20
C LYS A 8 25.40 -14.03 -13.25
N GLU A 9 24.61 -14.76 -14.02
CA GLU A 9 23.16 -14.67 -13.96
C GLU A 9 22.78 -14.91 -12.49
N GLY A 10 22.34 -13.84 -11.82
CA GLY A 10 21.79 -13.96 -10.48
C GLY A 10 20.53 -14.82 -10.60
N ASN A 11 20.43 -15.88 -9.81
CA ASN A 11 19.19 -16.64 -9.71
C ASN A 11 18.06 -15.65 -9.41
N ALA A 12 17.06 -15.57 -10.28
CA ALA A 12 15.89 -14.74 -10.04
C ALA A 12 15.26 -15.19 -8.71
N ALA A 13 15.10 -14.26 -7.77
CA ALA A 13 14.38 -14.56 -6.55
C ALA A 13 12.93 -14.90 -6.92
N ASN A 14 12.50 -16.12 -6.62
CA ASN A 14 11.13 -16.57 -6.87
C ASN A 14 10.22 -16.00 -5.78
N ILE A 15 9.87 -14.73 -5.90
CA ILE A 15 9.01 -14.02 -4.95
C ILE A 15 7.56 -14.31 -5.36
N SER A 16 6.77 -14.86 -4.42
CA SER A 16 5.33 -15.01 -4.60
C SER A 16 4.70 -13.63 -4.77
N ASP A 17 3.82 -13.47 -5.78
CA ASP A 17 3.06 -12.24 -5.99
C ASP A 17 2.36 -11.81 -4.70
N LYS A 18 1.80 -12.78 -3.94
CA LYS A 18 1.13 -12.52 -2.67
C LYS A 18 2.08 -11.90 -1.63
N ASP A 19 3.29 -12.42 -1.51
CA ASP A 19 4.27 -11.92 -0.54
C ASP A 19 4.75 -10.52 -0.93
N PHE A 20 4.87 -10.24 -2.25
CA PHE A 20 5.14 -8.90 -2.74
C PHE A 20 3.99 -7.92 -2.40
N TYR A 21 2.74 -8.30 -2.63
CA TYR A 21 1.58 -7.47 -2.29
C TYR A 21 1.44 -7.25 -0.78
N ASP A 22 1.61 -8.30 0.03
CA ASP A 22 1.46 -8.23 1.49
C ASP A 22 2.59 -7.41 2.13
N SER A 23 3.83 -7.53 1.63
CA SER A 23 4.93 -6.67 2.07
C SER A 23 4.68 -5.20 1.71
N TYR A 24 4.12 -4.92 0.53
CA TYR A 24 3.76 -3.56 0.15
C TYR A 24 2.61 -2.98 1.00
N ASN A 25 1.58 -3.77 1.28
CA ASN A 25 0.52 -3.40 2.22
C ASN A 25 1.09 -3.10 3.62
N THR A 26 2.06 -3.90 4.08
CA THR A 26 2.75 -3.68 5.36
C THR A 26 3.51 -2.35 5.38
N LEU A 27 4.19 -1.97 4.29
CA LEU A 27 4.86 -0.68 4.18
C LEU A 27 3.87 0.51 4.23
N LEU A 28 2.67 0.35 3.67
CA LEU A 28 1.63 1.38 3.69
C LEU A 28 0.87 1.46 5.03
N ALA A 29 0.97 0.43 5.87
CA ALA A 29 0.17 0.28 7.07
C ALA A 29 0.19 1.48 8.03
N PRO A 30 1.35 2.06 8.41
CA PRO A 30 1.37 3.20 9.33
C PRO A 30 0.69 4.44 8.76
N TYR A 31 0.78 4.65 7.44
CA TYR A 31 0.14 5.77 6.75
C TYR A 31 -1.38 5.60 6.69
N ALA A 32 -1.84 4.37 6.41
CA ALA A 32 -3.25 4.03 6.41
C ALA A 32 -3.86 4.21 7.81
N SER A 33 -3.23 3.64 8.85
CA SER A 33 -3.71 3.73 10.24
C SER A 33 -3.83 5.18 10.70
N ARG A 34 -2.77 5.98 10.52
CA ARG A 34 -2.77 7.40 10.90
C ARG A 34 -3.86 8.18 10.17
N THR A 35 -4.04 7.93 8.88
CA THR A 35 -5.05 8.62 8.07
C THR A 35 -6.46 8.26 8.49
N ILE A 36 -6.74 6.96 8.66
CA ILE A 36 -8.05 6.45 9.09
C ILE A 36 -8.41 7.01 10.45
N GLN A 37 -7.50 6.94 11.43
CA GLN A 37 -7.75 7.46 12.77
C GLN A 37 -7.93 8.98 12.78
N SER A 38 -7.17 9.71 11.95
CA SER A 38 -7.31 11.17 11.82
C SER A 38 -8.64 11.57 11.17
N LYS A 39 -9.20 10.76 10.27
CA LYS A 39 -10.43 11.10 9.51
C LYS A 39 -11.70 10.56 10.14
N LEU A 40 -11.65 9.39 10.78
CA LEU A 40 -12.82 8.71 11.34
C LEU A 40 -12.82 8.68 12.88
N GLY A 41 -11.67 8.92 13.52
CA GLY A 41 -11.51 8.90 14.98
C GLY A 41 -10.57 7.79 15.46
N PRO A 42 -9.96 7.94 16.66
CA PRO A 42 -8.83 7.13 17.11
C PRO A 42 -9.14 5.65 17.34
N SER A 43 -10.41 5.29 17.56
CA SER A 43 -10.85 3.90 17.73
C SER A 43 -10.95 3.12 16.41
N HIS A 44 -10.82 3.78 15.25
CA HIS A 44 -10.93 3.10 13.96
C HIS A 44 -9.65 2.34 13.62
N GLN A 45 -9.85 1.07 13.28
CA GLN A 45 -8.82 0.13 12.86
C GLN A 45 -9.24 -0.52 11.54
N TYR A 46 -8.35 -1.31 10.94
CA TYR A 46 -8.63 -2.12 9.75
C TYR A 46 -7.76 -3.37 9.77
N SER A 47 -8.19 -4.41 9.05
CA SER A 47 -7.39 -5.62 8.89
C SER A 47 -6.47 -5.51 7.68
N LEU A 48 -5.20 -5.90 7.84
CA LEU A 48 -4.26 -6.03 6.72
C LEU A 48 -4.70 -7.13 5.73
N THR A 49 -5.40 -8.16 6.21
CA THR A 49 -5.89 -9.26 5.35
C THR A 49 -6.98 -8.82 4.38
N ASP A 50 -7.68 -7.73 4.70
CA ASP A 50 -8.73 -7.14 3.87
C ASP A 50 -8.24 -5.95 3.03
N ALA A 51 -7.02 -5.49 3.26
CA ALA A 51 -6.44 -4.38 2.53
C ALA A 51 -6.18 -4.77 1.07
N LYS A 52 -6.61 -3.91 0.14
CA LYS A 52 -6.45 -4.17 -1.29
C LYS A 52 -5.88 -2.97 -2.00
N VAL A 53 -4.72 -3.13 -2.63
CA VAL A 53 -4.22 -2.18 -3.62
C VAL A 53 -5.06 -2.34 -4.89
N ILE A 54 -5.84 -1.33 -5.23
CA ILE A 54 -6.74 -1.36 -6.39
C ILE A 54 -6.09 -0.79 -7.65
N LYS A 55 -5.04 0.03 -7.48
CA LYS A 55 -4.37 0.71 -8.59
C LYS A 55 -2.95 1.14 -8.22
N ILE A 56 -2.02 0.96 -9.17
CA ILE A 56 -0.66 1.49 -9.11
C ILE A 56 -0.34 2.12 -10.47
N ASP A 57 -0.25 3.45 -10.51
CA ASP A 57 0.22 4.19 -11.69
C ASP A 57 1.61 4.74 -11.45
N ARG A 58 2.54 4.45 -12.35
CA ARG A 58 3.84 5.13 -12.37
C ARG A 58 3.72 6.42 -13.18
N SER A 59 4.04 7.56 -12.59
CA SER A 59 4.01 8.84 -13.29
C SER A 59 5.01 9.85 -12.71
N PRO A 60 5.94 10.38 -13.53
CA PRO A 60 6.16 10.11 -14.96
C PRO A 60 6.72 8.70 -15.26
N LYS A 61 6.68 8.28 -16.55
CA LYS A 61 7.35 7.04 -16.99
C LYS A 61 8.85 7.08 -16.63
N TYR A 62 9.42 5.91 -16.32
CA TYR A 62 10.82 5.74 -15.92
C TYR A 62 11.24 6.44 -14.62
N THR A 63 10.28 6.88 -13.79
CA THR A 63 10.57 7.41 -12.45
C THR A 63 10.19 6.41 -11.36
N PHE A 64 10.59 6.70 -10.13
CA PHE A 64 10.14 6.01 -8.91
C PHE A 64 9.00 6.76 -8.22
N ASN A 65 8.16 7.44 -8.99
CA ASN A 65 6.98 8.15 -8.51
C ASN A 65 5.73 7.36 -8.86
N PHE A 66 4.94 7.03 -7.84
CA PHE A 66 3.75 6.20 -7.95
C PHE A 66 2.53 6.89 -7.35
N ILE A 67 1.43 6.86 -8.08
CA ILE A 67 0.09 7.13 -7.55
C ILE A 67 -0.55 5.79 -7.26
N VAL A 68 -0.73 5.49 -5.98
CA VAL A 68 -1.30 4.22 -5.52
C VAL A 68 -2.62 4.46 -4.86
N VAL A 69 -3.60 3.64 -5.20
CA VAL A 69 -4.91 3.66 -4.57
C VAL A 69 -5.12 2.34 -3.84
N ALA A 70 -5.44 2.40 -2.56
CA ALA A 70 -5.74 1.23 -1.75
C ALA A 70 -7.07 1.39 -1.02
N LYS A 71 -7.78 0.27 -0.87
CA LYS A 71 -9.06 0.15 -0.21
C LYS A 71 -8.88 -0.59 1.12
N TYR A 72 -9.53 -0.09 2.16
CA TYR A 72 -9.52 -0.66 3.50
C TYR A 72 -10.96 -0.78 4.04
N ARG A 73 -11.23 -1.88 4.74
CA ARG A 73 -12.45 -2.08 5.52
C ARG A 73 -12.15 -1.74 6.98
N THR A 74 -12.84 -0.74 7.52
CA THR A 74 -12.57 -0.27 8.88
C THR A 74 -13.57 -0.80 9.87
N TYR A 75 -13.13 -1.05 11.10
CA TYR A 75 -13.98 -1.43 12.23
C TYR A 75 -13.55 -0.63 13.47
N THR A 76 -14.43 -0.53 14.46
CA THR A 76 -14.10 0.04 15.77
C THR A 76 -13.84 -1.04 16.82
N ASN A 77 -14.50 -2.20 16.72
CA ASN A 77 -14.37 -3.32 17.64
C ASN A 77 -14.39 -4.65 16.86
N ALA A 78 -13.81 -5.73 17.39
CA ALA A 78 -13.75 -7.05 16.74
C ALA A 78 -15.13 -7.68 16.41
N HIS A 79 -16.19 -7.21 17.09
CA HIS A 79 -17.57 -7.65 16.88
C HIS A 79 -18.42 -6.67 16.07
N ASN A 80 -17.87 -5.52 15.65
CA ASN A 80 -18.56 -4.59 14.76
C ASN A 80 -18.08 -4.84 13.32
N PRO A 81 -18.91 -5.44 12.44
CA PRO A 81 -18.59 -5.57 11.02
C PRO A 81 -18.32 -4.19 10.39
N PRO A 82 -17.72 -4.11 9.18
CA PRO A 82 -17.07 -2.88 8.73
C PRO A 82 -17.97 -1.65 8.80
N ASN A 83 -17.59 -0.67 9.62
CA ASN A 83 -18.35 0.57 9.76
C ASN A 83 -18.25 1.42 8.47
N HIS A 84 -17.09 1.35 7.80
CA HIS A 84 -16.79 2.11 6.60
C HIS A 84 -15.86 1.32 5.67
N VAL A 85 -16.07 1.52 4.37
CA VAL A 85 -15.06 1.24 3.34
C VAL A 85 -14.39 2.55 2.98
N VAL A 86 -13.08 2.61 3.15
CA VAL A 86 -12.29 3.78 2.80
C VAL A 86 -11.36 3.46 1.64
N THR A 87 -11.11 4.47 0.82
CA THR A 87 -10.13 4.44 -0.26
C THR A 87 -9.14 5.57 -0.03
N ILE A 88 -7.86 5.24 0.03
CA ILE A 88 -6.78 6.20 0.24
C ILE A 88 -5.94 6.24 -1.03
N THR A 89 -5.63 7.45 -1.50
CA THR A 89 -4.69 7.67 -2.59
C THR A 89 -3.38 8.21 -2.03
N TYR A 90 -2.31 7.53 -2.39
CA TYR A 90 -0.94 7.83 -2.00
C TYR A 90 -0.16 8.36 -3.20
N ASN A 91 0.69 9.35 -2.96
CA ASN A 91 1.85 9.66 -3.78
C ASN A 91 3.08 9.08 -3.07
N ILE A 92 3.77 8.16 -3.73
CA ILE A 92 4.90 7.41 -3.19
C ILE A 92 6.10 7.68 -4.07
N ASN A 93 7.16 8.22 -3.46
CA ASN A 93 8.40 8.57 -4.13
C ASN A 93 9.60 8.33 -3.19
N PRO A 94 10.86 8.51 -3.65
CA PRO A 94 12.03 8.27 -2.80
C PRO A 94 12.10 9.14 -1.53
N SER A 95 11.35 10.25 -1.47
CA SER A 95 11.26 11.07 -0.25
C SER A 95 10.20 10.56 0.75
N GLY A 96 9.42 9.54 0.39
CA GLY A 96 8.46 8.88 1.27
C GLY A 96 7.04 8.79 0.70
N VAL A 97 6.08 8.52 1.59
CA VAL A 97 4.66 8.35 1.27
C VAL A 97 3.89 9.59 1.71
N LYS A 98 3.11 10.16 0.79
CA LYS A 98 2.17 11.26 1.07
C LYS A 98 0.75 10.79 0.76
N VAL A 99 -0.19 11.05 1.67
CA VAL A 99 -1.62 10.85 1.40
C VAL A 99 -2.15 12.08 0.68
N ILE A 100 -2.67 11.88 -0.53
CA ILE A 100 -3.18 12.96 -1.38
C ILE A 100 -4.70 12.94 -1.53
N ASN A 101 -5.36 11.82 -1.19
CA ASN A 101 -6.82 11.75 -1.17
C ASN A 101 -7.32 10.70 -0.16
N PHE A 102 -8.52 10.95 0.38
CA PHE A 102 -9.25 10.04 1.25
C PHE A 102 -10.73 10.08 0.88
N LYS A 103 -11.30 8.94 0.52
CA LYS A 103 -12.73 8.78 0.23
C LYS A 103 -13.32 7.75 1.17
N GLN A 104 -14.46 8.07 1.77
CA GLN A 104 -15.21 7.15 2.61
C GLN A 104 -16.55 6.81 1.96
N LYS A 105 -16.97 5.56 2.11
CA LYS A 105 -18.34 5.12 1.83
C LYS A 105 -18.82 4.35 3.07
N LYS A 106 -19.97 4.75 3.63
CA LYS A 106 -20.67 3.93 4.62
C LYS A 106 -21.14 2.66 3.90
N GLU A 107 -20.82 1.51 4.47
CA GLU A 107 -21.49 0.25 4.11
C GLU A 107 -22.84 0.18 4.82
#